data_AF-A0A0S4J196-F1
#
_entry.id   AF-A0A0S4J196-F1
#
_cell.length_a   1.000
_cell.length_b   1.000
_cell.length_c   1.000
_cell.angle_alpha   90.00
_cell.angle_beta   90.00
_cell.angle_gamma   90.00
#
_symmetry.space_group_name_H-M   'P 1'
#
loop_
_entity.id
_entity.type
_entity.pdbx_description
1 polymer ?
#
loop_
_entity_poly.entity_id
_entity_poly.type
_entity_poly.pdbx_seq_one_letter_code
_entity_poly.pdbx_strand_id
1 'polypeptide(L)'
;MLSSMFTHKCLRFPLFFFFAFQKPLHTPQDIIFAMSQRQHNNSARTAPPPPRFAAIAVNMDDMLTLLLPLVPEVAQRGKKIQREFHVTVKYFGNTVDPDWYDQHSRNLGQVVQLHVPEIVFDERGLVAVVLPTFPCFNDVPHITIACAQGTPPVYSNTLLVTPGATRIELQNVVLRGVNVFM
;
A
#
# COMPACT_ATOMS: atom_id res chain seq x y z
N MET A 1 -4.18 -0.26 64.17
CA MET A 1 -4.77 0.94 63.55
C MET A 1 -3.86 1.35 62.39
N LEU A 2 -4.46 1.50 61.19
CA LEU A 2 -4.09 2.28 59.98
C LEU A 2 -2.64 2.83 59.90
N SER A 3 -1.91 2.81 58.78
CA SER A 3 -2.31 2.90 57.37
C SER A 3 -1.08 2.79 56.43
N SER A 4 -1.36 2.53 55.13
CA SER A 4 -0.58 2.94 53.94
C SER A 4 0.77 2.26 53.65
N MET A 5 0.86 1.22 52.81
CA MET A 5 0.93 1.25 51.34
C MET A 5 1.88 2.30 50.72
N PHE A 6 3.02 1.84 50.19
CA PHE A 6 3.48 2.13 48.82
C PHE A 6 4.36 0.98 48.34
N THR A 7 3.86 0.28 47.32
CA THR A 7 4.47 -0.88 46.68
C THR A 7 5.37 -0.43 45.53
N HIS A 8 6.67 -0.75 45.59
CA HIS A 8 7.53 -0.68 44.41
C HIS A 8 7.24 -1.87 43.48
N LYS A 9 6.27 -1.71 42.59
CA LYS A 9 6.12 -2.57 41.42
C LYS A 9 7.00 -2.01 40.29
N CYS A 10 8.10 -2.70 40.00
CA CYS A 10 8.77 -2.63 38.71
C CYS A 10 7.76 -2.95 37.60
N LEU A 11 7.28 -1.93 36.90
CA LEU A 11 6.55 -2.10 35.65
C LEU A 11 7.57 -2.31 34.53
N ARG A 12 7.71 -3.58 34.14
CA ARG A 12 8.27 -4.00 32.85
C ARG A 12 7.55 -3.25 31.72
N PHE A 13 8.33 -2.57 30.89
CA PHE A 13 7.89 -2.08 29.58
C PHE A 13 7.33 -3.25 28.76
N PRO A 14 6.18 -3.12 28.09
CA PRO A 14 5.76 -4.13 27.13
C PRO A 14 6.64 -4.01 25.89
N LEU A 15 7.33 -5.11 25.55
CA LEU A 15 7.83 -5.34 24.21
C LEU A 15 6.67 -5.13 23.24
N PHE A 16 6.76 -4.10 22.39
CA PHE A 16 5.86 -3.97 21.25
C PHE A 16 6.13 -5.15 20.32
N PHE A 17 5.08 -5.95 20.13
CA PHE A 17 5.00 -7.01 19.13
C PHE A 17 5.21 -6.41 17.74
N PHE A 18 6.39 -6.61 17.16
CA PHE A 18 6.54 -6.59 15.71
C PHE A 18 5.82 -7.83 15.16
N PHE A 19 4.54 -7.69 14.80
CA PHE A 19 3.94 -8.60 13.82
C PHE A 19 4.50 -8.22 12.44
N ALA A 20 5.73 -8.64 12.16
CA ALA A 20 6.19 -8.73 10.80
C ALA A 20 5.40 -9.87 10.14
N PHE A 21 4.46 -9.51 9.28
CA PHE A 21 3.90 -10.40 8.27
C PHE A 21 5.05 -10.88 7.36
N GLN A 22 5.82 -11.88 7.80
CA GLN A 22 6.59 -12.69 6.87
C GLN A 22 5.62 -13.67 6.22
N LYS A 23 4.88 -13.20 5.21
CA LYS A 23 4.52 -14.11 4.12
C LYS A 23 5.85 -14.68 3.60
N PRO A 24 5.97 -15.99 3.36
CA PRO A 24 7.22 -16.55 2.86
C PRO A 24 7.62 -15.77 1.60
N LEU A 25 8.86 -15.27 1.58
CA LEU A 25 9.48 -14.75 0.37
C LEU A 25 9.57 -15.91 -0.61
N HIS A 26 8.56 -16.03 -1.46
CA HIS A 26 8.56 -16.98 -2.55
C HIS A 26 9.66 -16.57 -3.53
N THR A 27 10.48 -17.52 -3.93
CA THR A 27 11.46 -17.22 -4.97
C THR A 27 10.71 -16.96 -6.28
N PRO A 28 11.26 -16.15 -7.20
CA PRO A 28 10.64 -15.94 -8.50
C PRO A 28 10.38 -17.25 -9.25
N GLN A 29 11.26 -18.23 -9.06
CA GLN A 29 11.15 -19.58 -9.61
C GLN A 29 9.91 -20.33 -9.09
N ASP A 30 9.57 -20.21 -7.80
CA ASP A 30 8.37 -20.85 -7.22
C ASP A 30 7.08 -20.30 -7.84
N ILE A 31 7.05 -19.00 -8.15
CA ILE A 31 5.88 -18.32 -8.71
C ILE A 31 5.77 -18.58 -10.22
N ILE A 32 6.88 -18.53 -10.95
CA ILE A 32 6.93 -18.91 -12.37
C ILE A 32 6.48 -20.37 -12.55
N PHE A 33 6.94 -21.28 -11.66
CA PHE A 33 6.51 -22.67 -11.65
C PHE A 33 5.02 -22.81 -11.33
N ALA A 34 4.50 -22.09 -10.33
CA ALA A 34 3.06 -22.07 -10.03
C ALA A 34 2.19 -21.63 -11.22
N MET A 35 2.69 -20.66 -12.00
CA MET A 35 2.00 -20.14 -13.18
C MET A 35 2.02 -21.13 -14.36
N SER A 36 3.14 -21.82 -14.59
CA SER A 36 3.23 -22.82 -15.66
C SER A 36 2.36 -24.04 -15.39
N GLN A 37 2.25 -24.47 -14.12
CA GLN A 37 1.38 -25.58 -13.71
C GLN A 37 -0.11 -25.27 -13.93
N ARG A 38 -0.55 -24.02 -13.75
CA ARG A 38 -1.93 -23.60 -14.04
C ARG A 38 -2.32 -23.73 -15.50
N GLN A 39 -1.37 -23.64 -16.43
CA GLN A 39 -1.64 -23.83 -17.85
C GLN A 39 -1.72 -25.31 -18.26
N HIS A 40 -1.26 -26.25 -17.42
CA HIS A 40 -1.03 -27.63 -17.86
C HIS A 40 -1.78 -28.75 -17.13
N ASN A 41 -2.23 -28.65 -15.86
CA ASN A 41 -3.26 -29.56 -15.31
C ASN A 41 -3.60 -29.32 -13.82
N ASN A 42 -4.83 -29.73 -13.45
CA ASN A 42 -5.31 -29.90 -12.08
C ASN A 42 -4.64 -31.11 -11.40
N SER A 43 -3.54 -30.94 -10.65
CA SER A 43 -3.23 -31.79 -9.48
C SER A 43 -1.99 -31.36 -8.69
N ALA A 44 -2.13 -31.46 -7.37
CA ALA A 44 -1.11 -31.53 -6.30
C ALA A 44 -0.38 -30.23 -5.89
N ARG A 45 -0.63 -29.85 -4.61
CA ARG A 45 -0.15 -28.67 -3.88
C ARG A 45 -0.49 -27.36 -4.59
N THR A 46 -1.55 -26.70 -4.13
CA THR A 46 -1.92 -25.37 -4.59
C THR A 46 -0.79 -24.40 -4.24
N ALA A 47 0.13 -24.24 -5.17
CA ALA A 47 1.05 -23.13 -5.16
C ALA A 47 0.22 -21.84 -5.01
N PRO A 48 0.71 -20.86 -4.23
CA PRO A 48 -0.04 -19.63 -3.99
C PRO A 48 -0.43 -19.03 -5.35
N PRO A 49 -1.63 -18.42 -5.43
CA PRO A 49 -2.01 -17.73 -6.65
C PRO A 49 -0.92 -16.71 -7.01
N PRO A 50 -0.58 -16.57 -8.30
CA PRO A 50 0.37 -15.55 -8.72
C PRO A 50 -0.12 -14.18 -8.24
N PRO A 51 0.81 -13.28 -7.90
CA PRO A 51 0.44 -11.95 -7.46
C PRO A 51 -0.33 -11.23 -8.57
N ARG A 52 -1.31 -10.43 -8.18
CA ARG A 52 -2.17 -9.70 -9.13
C ARG A 52 -1.51 -8.40 -9.57
N PHE A 53 -0.66 -7.83 -8.72
CA PHE A 53 0.11 -6.64 -9.02
C PHE A 53 1.39 -6.53 -8.19
N ALA A 54 2.33 -5.74 -8.68
CA ALA A 54 3.45 -5.21 -7.91
C ALA A 54 3.08 -3.84 -7.37
N ALA A 55 3.54 -3.54 -6.16
CA ALA A 55 3.26 -2.29 -5.49
C ALA A 55 4.40 -1.85 -4.57
N ILE A 56 4.33 -0.60 -4.14
CA ILE A 56 5.06 -0.11 -2.98
C ILE A 56 4.07 -0.07 -1.83
N ALA A 57 4.23 -0.95 -0.83
CA ALA A 57 3.46 -0.90 0.40
C ALA A 57 3.94 0.29 1.23
N VAL A 58 3.04 1.22 1.55
CA VAL A 58 3.36 2.43 2.29
C VAL A 58 3.39 2.11 3.79
N ASN A 59 4.37 2.67 4.49
CA ASN A 59 4.46 2.54 5.93
C ASN A 59 3.24 3.20 6.60
N MET A 60 2.58 2.46 7.49
CA MET A 60 1.35 2.91 8.15
C MET A 60 1.60 4.08 9.11
N ASP A 61 2.73 4.09 9.81
CA ASP A 61 3.06 5.19 10.73
C ASP A 61 3.24 6.50 9.97
N ASP A 62 3.91 6.45 8.81
CA ASP A 62 4.07 7.62 7.94
C ASP A 62 2.71 8.11 7.42
N MET A 63 1.80 7.20 7.02
CA MET A 63 0.44 7.57 6.64
C MET A 63 -0.30 8.28 7.77
N LEU A 64 -0.25 7.74 8.99
CA LEU A 64 -0.98 8.27 10.15
C LEU A 64 -0.39 9.56 10.70
N THR A 65 0.93 9.75 10.60
CA THR A 65 1.63 10.89 11.22
C THR A 65 1.96 12.01 10.25
N LEU A 66 2.16 11.72 8.96
CA LEU A 66 2.61 12.69 7.97
C LEU A 66 1.52 13.09 6.97
N LEU A 67 0.69 12.14 6.50
CA LEU A 67 -0.29 12.41 5.44
C LEU A 67 -1.70 12.64 5.95
N LEU A 68 -2.28 11.68 6.69
CA LEU A 68 -3.68 11.74 7.13
C LEU A 68 -4.03 13.00 7.97
N PRO A 69 -3.14 13.54 8.82
CA PRO A 69 -3.41 14.79 9.52
C PRO A 69 -3.59 16.01 8.61
N LEU A 70 -3.10 15.94 7.37
CA LEU A 70 -3.20 17.02 6.38
C LEU A 70 -4.47 16.90 5.52
N VAL A 71 -5.20 15.78 5.62
CA VAL A 71 -6.45 15.56 4.86
C VAL A 71 -7.59 16.29 5.56
N PRO A 72 -8.24 17.28 4.93
CA PRO A 72 -9.33 18.00 5.57
C PRO A 72 -10.57 17.10 5.74
N GLU A 73 -11.37 17.36 6.76
CA GLU A 73 -12.56 16.56 7.09
C GLU A 73 -13.56 16.46 5.93
N VAL A 74 -13.71 17.53 5.14
CA VAL A 74 -14.59 17.54 3.96
C VAL A 74 -14.17 16.48 2.93
N ALA A 75 -12.87 16.23 2.81
CA ALA A 75 -12.32 15.23 1.90
C ALA A 75 -12.51 13.79 2.41
N GLN A 76 -12.89 13.60 3.68
CA GLN A 76 -13.16 12.28 4.28
C GLN A 76 -14.65 11.97 4.38
N ARG A 77 -15.51 13.00 4.31
CA ARG A 77 -16.96 12.88 4.48
C ARG A 77 -17.55 11.84 3.53
N GLY A 78 -18.33 10.91 4.09
CA GLY A 78 -19.03 9.85 3.36
C GLY A 78 -18.13 8.76 2.77
N LYS A 79 -16.83 8.78 3.07
CA LYS A 79 -15.84 7.84 2.53
C LYS A 79 -15.26 6.96 3.63
N LYS A 80 -14.91 5.74 3.26
CA LYS A 80 -14.23 4.78 4.12
C LYS A 80 -12.75 4.79 3.82
N ILE A 81 -11.94 5.14 4.81
CA ILE A 81 -10.48 5.07 4.71
C ILE A 81 -10.04 3.61 4.57
N GLN A 82 -9.07 3.38 3.68
CA GLN A 82 -8.48 2.06 3.47
C GLN A 82 -7.73 1.59 4.71
N ARG A 83 -7.61 0.27 4.87
CA ARG A 83 -6.85 -0.32 5.98
C ARG A 83 -5.39 -0.56 5.65
N GLU A 84 -5.07 -0.52 4.37
CA GLU A 84 -3.74 -0.73 3.81
C GLU A 84 -3.54 0.28 2.69
N PHE A 85 -2.32 0.80 2.59
CA PHE A 85 -1.97 1.83 1.62
C PHE A 85 -0.81 1.36 0.76
N HIS A 86 -0.96 1.54 -0.54
CA HIS A 86 0.06 1.16 -1.50
C HIS A 86 0.00 2.06 -2.73
N VAL A 87 1.12 2.15 -3.43
CA VAL A 87 1.18 2.65 -4.80
C VAL A 87 1.26 1.46 -5.73
N THR A 88 0.28 1.28 -6.61
CA THR A 88 0.36 0.23 -7.63
C THR A 88 1.44 0.58 -8.64
N VAL A 89 2.45 -0.29 -8.76
CA VAL A 89 3.57 -0.14 -9.70
C VAL A 89 3.21 -0.74 -11.04
N LYS A 90 2.72 -1.98 -11.05
CA LYS A 90 2.32 -2.70 -12.27
C LYS A 90 1.20 -3.67 -11.96
N TYR A 91 0.10 -3.57 -12.69
CA TYR A 91 -0.96 -4.56 -12.67
C TYR A 91 -0.67 -5.65 -13.70
N PHE A 92 -0.66 -6.92 -13.28
CA PHE A 92 -0.35 -8.04 -14.17
C PHE A 92 -1.57 -8.59 -14.91
N GLY A 93 -2.79 -8.33 -14.41
CA GLY A 93 -3.99 -8.94 -14.97
C GLY A 93 -3.86 -10.46 -15.01
N ASN A 94 -3.78 -11.02 -16.22
CA ASN A 94 -3.59 -12.47 -16.46
C ASN A 94 -2.22 -12.81 -17.08
N THR A 95 -1.33 -11.85 -17.26
CA THR A 95 -0.06 -12.05 -17.96
C THR A 95 1.07 -11.38 -17.18
N VAL A 96 2.05 -12.18 -16.78
CA VAL A 96 3.27 -11.69 -16.12
C VAL A 96 4.40 -11.73 -17.13
N ASP A 97 5.04 -10.58 -17.32
CA ASP A 97 6.33 -10.46 -18.01
C ASP A 97 7.42 -11.02 -17.08
N PRO A 98 8.02 -12.20 -17.38
CA PRO A 98 8.95 -12.87 -16.47
C PRO A 98 10.21 -12.06 -16.19
N ASP A 99 10.74 -11.36 -17.19
CA ASP A 99 11.97 -10.58 -17.04
C ASP A 99 11.74 -9.38 -16.11
N TRP A 100 10.60 -8.71 -16.29
CA TRP A 100 10.20 -7.62 -15.40
C TRP A 100 9.96 -8.12 -13.97
N TYR A 101 9.28 -9.27 -13.84
CA TYR A 101 8.99 -9.87 -12.55
C TYR A 101 10.27 -10.20 -11.79
N ASP A 102 11.22 -10.87 -12.44
CA ASP A 102 12.52 -11.20 -11.87
C ASP A 102 13.30 -9.94 -11.48
N GLN A 103 13.29 -8.90 -12.32
CA GLN A 103 13.95 -7.64 -11.99
C GLN A 103 13.32 -6.97 -10.77
N HIS A 104 11.99 -6.90 -10.69
CA HIS A 104 11.30 -6.30 -9.54
C HIS A 104 11.52 -7.12 -8.26
N SER A 105 11.57 -8.45 -8.37
CA SER A 105 11.77 -9.35 -7.23
C SER A 105 13.08 -9.08 -6.47
N ARG A 106 14.13 -8.63 -7.18
CA ARG A 106 15.43 -8.27 -6.59
C ARG A 106 15.36 -7.03 -5.69
N ASN A 107 14.31 -6.23 -5.83
CA ASN A 107 14.11 -5.00 -5.07
C ASN A 107 13.08 -5.16 -3.94
N LEU A 108 12.53 -6.37 -3.72
CA LEU A 108 11.57 -6.62 -2.66
C LEU A 108 12.12 -6.23 -1.29
N GLY A 109 11.29 -5.56 -0.49
CA GLY A 109 11.67 -5.07 0.83
C GLY A 109 12.63 -3.88 0.83
N GLN A 110 13.18 -3.46 -0.32
CA GLN A 110 13.96 -2.23 -0.39
C GLN A 110 13.06 -1.03 -0.13
N VAL A 111 13.58 -0.10 0.68
CA VAL A 111 12.89 1.13 1.04
C VAL A 111 12.84 2.07 -0.15
N VAL A 112 11.66 2.61 -0.42
CA VAL A 112 11.43 3.65 -1.43
C VAL A 112 10.87 4.89 -0.74
N GLN A 113 11.39 6.06 -1.12
CA GLN A 113 10.86 7.35 -0.68
C GLN A 113 9.80 7.83 -1.68
N LEU A 114 8.61 8.13 -1.15
CA LEU A 114 7.43 8.53 -1.91
C LEU A 114 7.15 10.00 -1.61
N HIS A 115 7.39 10.86 -2.60
CA HIS A 115 7.10 12.29 -2.48
C HIS A 115 5.63 12.53 -2.87
N VAL A 116 4.87 13.14 -1.96
CA VAL A 116 3.43 13.38 -2.11
C VAL A 116 3.16 14.88 -2.27
N PRO A 117 3.07 15.40 -3.50
CA PRO A 117 2.91 16.83 -3.74
C PRO A 117 1.47 17.30 -3.60
N GLU A 118 0.48 16.41 -3.69
CA GLU A 118 -0.93 16.80 -3.62
C GLU A 118 -1.86 15.68 -3.16
N ILE A 119 -3.01 16.11 -2.63
CA ILE A 119 -4.20 15.28 -2.40
C ILE A 119 -5.29 15.72 -3.37
N VAL A 120 -5.97 14.75 -3.97
CA VAL A 120 -7.09 14.96 -4.89
C VAL A 120 -8.32 14.24 -4.36
N PHE A 121 -9.49 14.89 -4.36
CA PHE A 121 -10.73 14.29 -3.90
C PHE A 121 -12.00 14.87 -4.54
N ASP A 122 -13.05 14.06 -4.49
CA ASP A 122 -14.42 14.42 -4.80
C ASP A 122 -15.37 13.72 -3.80
N GLU A 123 -16.67 13.66 -4.10
CA GLU A 123 -17.64 12.95 -3.26
C GLU A 123 -17.41 11.43 -3.19
N ARG A 124 -16.72 10.85 -4.17
CA ARG A 124 -16.56 9.40 -4.38
C ARG A 124 -15.20 8.85 -3.95
N GLY A 125 -14.14 9.62 -4.08
CA GLY A 125 -12.76 9.20 -3.87
C GLY A 125 -11.89 10.24 -3.18
N LEU A 126 -10.80 9.76 -2.58
CA LEU A 126 -9.75 10.55 -1.97
C LEU A 126 -8.42 9.85 -2.24
N VAL A 127 -7.47 10.57 -2.84
CA VAL A 127 -6.22 10.04 -3.37
C VAL A 127 -5.07 10.98 -3.04
N ALA A 128 -3.91 10.43 -2.71
CA ALA A 128 -2.65 11.17 -2.67
C ALA A 128 -1.84 10.86 -3.93
N VAL A 129 -1.42 11.89 -4.66
CA VAL A 129 -0.56 11.74 -5.84
C VAL A 129 0.87 11.52 -5.37
N VAL A 130 1.62 10.71 -6.11
CA VAL A 130 3.02 10.40 -5.80
C VAL A 130 3.88 10.73 -7.01
N LEU A 131 5.01 11.41 -6.79
CA LEU A 131 5.96 11.66 -7.86
C LEU A 131 6.59 10.36 -8.36
N PRO A 132 6.79 10.20 -9.69
CA PRO A 132 7.36 9.00 -10.29
C PRO A 132 8.89 8.93 -10.13
N THR A 133 9.38 8.88 -8.88
CA THR A 133 10.82 8.77 -8.56
C THR A 133 11.35 7.32 -8.61
N PHE A 134 10.49 6.37 -8.98
CA PHE A 134 10.77 4.94 -9.07
C PHE A 134 10.12 4.36 -10.34
N PRO A 135 10.58 3.19 -10.85
CA PRO A 135 9.96 2.55 -12.00
C PRO A 135 8.49 2.25 -11.74
N CYS A 136 7.58 2.92 -12.46
CA CYS A 136 6.14 2.80 -12.31
C CYS A 136 5.47 2.71 -13.69
N PHE A 137 4.56 1.75 -13.85
CA PHE A 137 3.77 1.56 -15.08
C PHE A 137 2.39 2.22 -14.99
N ASN A 138 2.02 2.71 -13.81
CA ASN A 138 0.83 3.53 -13.67
C ASN A 138 1.17 4.96 -14.08
N ASP A 139 0.40 5.51 -15.03
CA ASP A 139 0.64 6.83 -15.64
C ASP A 139 0.72 7.94 -14.59
N VAL A 140 -0.15 7.86 -13.58
CA VAL A 140 -0.15 8.77 -12.42
C VAL A 140 -0.01 7.91 -11.16
N PRO A 141 1.21 7.77 -10.61
CA PRO A 141 1.41 7.04 -9.37
C PRO A 141 0.62 7.71 -8.24
N HIS A 142 -0.09 6.92 -7.45
CA HIS A 142 -0.94 7.45 -6.40
C HIS A 142 -1.24 6.40 -5.32
N ILE A 143 -1.68 6.89 -4.17
CA ILE A 143 -2.17 6.13 -3.03
C ILE A 143 -3.68 6.37 -2.94
N THR A 144 -4.48 5.32 -3.05
CA THR A 144 -5.91 5.42 -2.73
C THR A 144 -6.09 5.49 -1.22
N ILE A 145 -6.58 6.61 -0.70
CA ILE A 145 -6.75 6.81 0.74
C ILE A 145 -8.13 6.37 1.20
N ALA A 146 -9.19 6.78 0.49
CA ALA A 146 -10.56 6.48 0.87
C ALA A 146 -11.50 6.43 -0.34
N CYS A 147 -12.57 5.64 -0.24
CA CYS A 147 -13.62 5.57 -1.25
C CYS A 147 -15.01 5.63 -0.59
N ALA A 148 -15.98 6.21 -1.29
CA ALA A 148 -17.37 6.17 -0.90
C ALA A 148 -17.93 4.75 -1.03
N GLN A 149 -19.02 4.45 -0.32
CA GLN A 149 -19.70 3.17 -0.46
C GLN A 149 -20.11 2.93 -1.92
N GLY A 150 -19.81 1.73 -2.44
CA GLY A 150 -20.08 1.37 -3.84
C GLY A 150 -19.06 1.88 -4.86
N THR A 151 -18.08 2.70 -4.45
CA THR A 151 -16.98 3.14 -5.34
C THR A 151 -15.75 2.27 -5.13
N PRO A 152 -15.25 1.57 -6.17
CA PRO A 152 -14.06 0.74 -6.06
C PRO A 152 -12.76 1.58 -6.10
N PRO A 153 -11.65 1.11 -5.51
CA PRO A 153 -10.35 1.81 -5.54
C PRO A 153 -9.83 2.15 -6.94
N VAL A 154 -10.18 1.37 -7.96
CA VAL A 154 -9.78 1.66 -9.36
C VAL A 154 -10.33 3.01 -9.87
N TYR A 155 -11.38 3.55 -9.22
CA TYR A 155 -11.89 4.90 -9.49
C TYR A 155 -10.83 5.99 -9.31
N SER A 156 -9.81 5.77 -8.48
CA SER A 156 -8.71 6.70 -8.28
C SER A 156 -8.03 7.11 -9.59
N ASN A 157 -7.92 6.21 -10.57
CA ASN A 157 -7.40 6.53 -11.90
C ASN A 157 -8.29 7.55 -12.63
N THR A 158 -9.60 7.39 -12.53
CA THR A 158 -10.58 8.33 -13.11
C THR A 158 -10.52 9.68 -12.40
N LEU A 159 -10.52 9.66 -11.06
CA LEU A 159 -10.49 10.88 -10.23
C LEU A 159 -9.34 11.82 -10.61
N LEU A 160 -8.17 11.26 -10.89
CA LEU A 160 -6.96 12.04 -11.21
C LEU A 160 -7.05 12.83 -12.53
N VAL A 161 -7.94 12.41 -13.44
CA VAL A 161 -8.18 13.09 -14.73
C VAL A 161 -9.55 13.77 -14.80
N THR A 162 -10.39 13.65 -13.76
CA THR A 162 -11.71 14.28 -13.69
C THR A 162 -11.59 15.79 -13.54
N PRO A 163 -12.18 16.60 -14.45
CA PRO A 163 -12.29 18.04 -14.27
C PRO A 163 -13.13 18.40 -13.06
N GLY A 164 -12.72 19.41 -12.28
CA GLY A 164 -13.47 19.89 -11.12
C GLY A 164 -13.24 19.10 -9.83
N ALA A 165 -12.40 18.06 -9.84
CA ALA A 165 -11.92 17.44 -8.60
C ALA A 165 -11.16 18.48 -7.76
N THR A 166 -11.37 18.43 -6.44
CA THR A 166 -10.67 19.34 -5.53
C THR A 166 -9.25 18.86 -5.31
N ARG A 167 -8.29 19.80 -5.35
CA ARG A 167 -6.87 19.52 -5.19
C ARG A 167 -6.30 20.35 -4.06
N ILE A 168 -5.44 19.74 -3.26
CA ILE A 168 -4.72 20.39 -2.17
C ILE A 168 -3.24 20.12 -2.38
N GLU A 169 -2.48 21.19 -2.56
CA GLU A 169 -1.02 21.10 -2.61
C GLU A 169 -0.46 20.83 -1.22
N LEU A 170 0.52 19.94 -1.17
CA LEU A 170 1.25 19.56 0.03
C LEU A 170 2.71 19.96 -0.14
N GLN A 171 3.30 20.44 0.94
CA GLN A 171 4.71 20.80 0.97
C GLN A 171 5.50 19.75 1.76
N ASN A 172 6.54 19.20 1.12
CA ASN A 172 7.56 18.37 1.77
C ASN A 172 7.03 17.08 2.44
N VAL A 173 5.93 16.49 1.95
CA VAL A 173 5.47 15.19 2.45
C VAL A 173 6.24 14.08 1.75
N VAL A 174 7.04 13.34 2.53
CA VAL A 174 7.80 12.18 2.08
C VAL A 174 7.44 10.99 2.94
N LEU A 175 6.86 9.96 2.31
CA LEU A 175 6.50 8.70 2.97
C LEU A 175 7.53 7.63 2.63
N ARG A 176 7.72 6.68 3.53
CA ARG A 176 8.50 5.47 3.26
C ARG A 176 7.56 4.36 2.83
N GLY A 177 8.02 3.58 1.86
CA GLY A 177 7.37 2.33 1.50
C GLY A 177 8.40 1.27 1.15
N VAL A 178 7.93 0.06 0.85
CA VAL A 178 8.77 -1.06 0.41
C VAL A 178 8.15 -1.75 -0.80
N ASN A 179 9.00 -2.20 -1.74
CA ASN A 179 8.52 -2.98 -2.88
C ASN A 179 7.96 -4.32 -2.41
N VAL A 180 6.77 -4.67 -2.91
CA VAL A 180 6.03 -5.89 -2.60
C VAL A 180 5.29 -6.42 -3.82
N PHE A 181 4.95 -7.71 -3.77
CA PHE A 181 3.92 -8.31 -4.61
C PHE A 181 2.63 -8.49 -3.79
N MET A 182 1.47 -8.20 -4.39
CA MET A 182 0.15 -8.26 -3.74
C MET A 182 -0.87 -9.07 -4.54
#